data_AF-A0A9P6C148-F1
#
_entry.id   AF-A0A9P6C148-F1
#
_cell.length_a   1.000
_cell.length_b   1.000
_cell.length_c   1.000
_cell.angle_alpha   90.00
_cell.angle_beta   90.00
_cell.angle_gamma   90.00
#
_symmetry.space_group_name_H-M   'P 1'
#
loop_
_entity.id
_entity.type
_entity.pdbx_description
1 polymer ?
#
loop_
_entity_poly.entity_id
_entity_poly.type
_entity_poly.pdbx_seq_one_letter_code
_entity_poly.pdbx_strand_id
1 'polypeptide(L)'
;MINDLFPVSVDESERYKRGVKITKGVAEGFIIPYLTIDNPLPVVPSSWSRYVHPEGAVYFWDSDRRIVTDADILNPEIYETIENRLAQIQGYIREYHIDYPCKETVHLYLEHYPKIPAFGYYFVDHVNRTLFWLDAKYGYNMVRELQTAPPDLGHVGTELRSQYWYHNEYFPHVLHFPNDALVELQDILWHAVGDLLTSSDSTVPYTLGETKDMQALVTDIITYYRGGSVISIHKRGSTVGSGRLDDGARAVVCKIDRLLGLFTHERFINFYGEKCARLCHGQSVFEEAQRTWFVSLVSPIVFYAPESYLKKLQSMSVDSFVNNPSWDKLLTKLTDEWKEYTLYGTVLLTSNVSFLAIQSLDALGSHGYRNPAQRASYFSIAVSIGTIILGLLLVRQHHTTLHRDFLVNRSVTAIGLETLAVMYSLPYALLMYGMITFFLAFSIMCFQSKDKATIGILTFAWTSIVLLLLWCLSASYEYTVYETHWFGRKYRALRNAIGTRLKNRSVVSERLEPDSEKLKFSDTGCIR
;
A
#
# COMPACT_ATOMS: atom_id res chain seq x y z
N MET A 1 -13.05 -3.88 -37.16
CA MET A 1 -12.99 -2.70 -36.28
C MET A 1 -14.28 -1.90 -36.49
N ILE A 2 -15.15 -1.90 -35.50
CA ILE A 2 -16.41 -1.14 -35.54
C ILE A 2 -16.09 0.30 -35.13
N ASN A 3 -16.34 1.29 -36.00
CA ASN A 3 -16.02 2.69 -35.70
C ASN A 3 -16.75 3.16 -34.43
N ASP A 4 -16.03 3.88 -33.57
CA ASP A 4 -16.49 4.45 -32.29
C ASP A 4 -16.98 3.44 -31.24
N LEU A 5 -16.58 2.17 -31.38
CA LEU A 5 -16.83 1.12 -30.40
C LEU A 5 -15.48 0.59 -29.89
N PHE A 6 -15.26 0.65 -28.57
CA PHE A 6 -13.96 0.34 -27.97
C PHE A 6 -14.06 -0.81 -26.95
N PRO A 7 -13.14 -1.79 -26.98
CA PRO A 7 -13.09 -2.83 -25.97
C PRO A 7 -12.62 -2.24 -24.63
N VAL A 8 -13.46 -2.34 -23.59
CA VAL A 8 -13.18 -1.80 -22.24
C VAL A 8 -13.31 -2.87 -21.17
N SER A 9 -12.68 -2.69 -20.01
CA SER A 9 -12.87 -3.54 -18.84
C SER A 9 -13.70 -2.83 -17.75
N VAL A 10 -14.12 -3.56 -16.70
CA VAL A 10 -15.03 -3.01 -15.68
C VAL A 10 -14.34 -1.90 -14.86
N ASP A 11 -13.05 -2.01 -14.62
CA ASP A 11 -12.20 -1.00 -13.98
C ASP A 11 -12.06 0.31 -14.79
N GLU A 12 -12.30 0.25 -16.10
CA GLU A 12 -12.28 1.40 -17.01
C GLU A 12 -13.64 2.12 -17.08
N SER A 13 -14.68 1.57 -16.45
CA SER A 13 -16.02 2.17 -16.46
C SER A 13 -16.03 3.56 -15.80
N GLU A 14 -16.71 4.50 -16.44
CA GLU A 14 -16.97 5.84 -15.93
C GLU A 14 -18.21 5.93 -15.04
N ARG A 15 -18.76 4.80 -14.57
CA ARG A 15 -19.94 4.74 -13.68
C ARG A 15 -19.95 5.79 -12.57
N TYR A 16 -18.84 5.98 -11.85
CA TYR A 16 -18.71 6.98 -10.77
C TYR A 16 -18.22 8.35 -11.24
N LYS A 17 -17.85 8.51 -12.52
CA LYS A 17 -17.25 9.71 -13.12
C LYS A 17 -18.07 10.31 -14.27
N ARG A 18 -19.31 9.84 -14.51
CA ARG A 18 -20.19 10.29 -15.61
C ARG A 18 -20.42 11.80 -15.66
N GLY A 19 -20.32 12.48 -14.52
CA GLY A 19 -20.42 13.95 -14.47
C GLY A 19 -21.82 14.49 -14.79
N VAL A 20 -22.87 13.67 -14.69
CA VAL A 20 -24.27 14.10 -14.79
C VAL A 20 -24.57 15.04 -13.62
N LYS A 21 -24.89 16.30 -13.92
CA LYS A 21 -25.16 17.34 -12.92
C LYS A 21 -26.59 17.83 -13.05
N ILE A 22 -27.29 17.93 -11.93
CA ILE A 22 -28.55 18.65 -11.83
C ILE A 22 -28.29 20.11 -11.48
N THR A 23 -29.06 21.02 -12.07
CA THR A 23 -29.00 22.45 -11.73
C THR A 23 -29.60 22.68 -10.35
N LYS A 24 -28.94 23.51 -9.52
CA LYS A 24 -29.52 23.95 -8.25
C LYS A 24 -30.74 24.83 -8.54
N GLY A 25 -31.84 24.61 -7.82
CA GLY A 25 -33.06 25.39 -7.93
C GLY A 25 -33.90 25.26 -6.66
N VAL A 26 -34.89 26.13 -6.52
CA VAL A 26 -35.88 26.07 -5.42
C VAL A 26 -37.14 25.41 -5.98
N ALA A 27 -37.66 24.40 -5.28
CA ALA A 27 -38.91 23.72 -5.66
C ALA A 27 -40.16 24.50 -5.20
N GLU A 28 -40.11 25.83 -5.26
CA GLU A 28 -41.24 26.69 -4.89
C GLU A 28 -42.44 26.38 -5.79
N GLY A 29 -43.58 26.04 -5.17
CA GLY A 29 -44.79 25.66 -5.88
C GLY A 29 -44.87 24.19 -6.34
N PHE A 30 -43.95 23.32 -5.90
CA PHE A 30 -44.11 21.87 -6.14
C PHE A 30 -45.30 21.32 -5.33
N ILE A 31 -46.29 20.77 -6.03
CA ILE A 31 -47.50 20.20 -5.44
C ILE A 31 -47.49 18.69 -5.71
N ILE A 32 -47.52 17.89 -4.65
CA ILE A 32 -47.77 16.44 -4.77
C ILE A 32 -49.27 16.26 -5.01
N PRO A 33 -49.70 15.62 -6.12
CA PRO A 33 -51.11 15.39 -6.38
C PRO A 33 -51.80 14.61 -5.25
N TYR A 34 -53.08 14.88 -5.01
CA TYR A 34 -53.88 14.11 -4.06
C TYR A 34 -53.93 12.64 -4.48
N LEU A 35 -53.87 11.72 -3.51
CA LEU A 35 -53.87 10.26 -3.76
C LEU A 35 -52.71 9.77 -4.66
N THR A 36 -51.53 10.41 -4.58
CA THR A 36 -50.30 9.82 -5.16
C THR A 36 -49.91 8.57 -4.36
N ILE A 37 -50.43 7.42 -4.78
CA ILE A 37 -50.17 6.10 -4.18
C ILE A 37 -49.22 5.29 -5.06
N ASP A 38 -49.30 5.50 -6.38
CA ASP A 38 -48.42 4.83 -7.34
C ASP A 38 -47.11 5.60 -7.51
N ASN A 39 -46.04 4.85 -7.73
CA ASN A 39 -44.75 5.38 -8.16
C ASN A 39 -44.64 5.18 -9.68
N PRO A 40 -45.10 6.13 -10.52
CA PRO A 40 -45.08 5.96 -11.96
C PRO A 40 -43.63 5.83 -12.43
N LEU A 41 -43.27 4.61 -12.84
CA LEU A 41 -41.97 4.38 -13.45
C LEU A 41 -41.97 4.94 -14.87
N PRO A 42 -40.81 5.44 -15.35
CA PRO A 42 -40.68 5.86 -16.74
C PRO A 42 -41.04 4.72 -17.68
N VAL A 43 -41.76 5.03 -18.75
CA VAL A 43 -42.04 4.06 -19.82
C VAL A 43 -40.72 3.76 -20.53
N VAL A 44 -40.35 2.48 -20.53
CA VAL A 44 -39.15 1.99 -21.22
C VAL A 44 -39.52 1.40 -22.58
N PRO A 45 -38.61 1.45 -23.58
CA PRO A 45 -38.82 0.79 -24.87
C PRO A 45 -39.13 -0.72 -24.73
N SER A 46 -39.93 -1.27 -25.66
CA SER A 46 -40.30 -2.69 -25.64
C SER A 46 -39.05 -3.58 -25.67
N SER A 47 -38.99 -4.61 -24.81
CA SER A 47 -37.86 -5.52 -24.48
C SER A 47 -36.94 -5.10 -23.32
N TRP A 48 -36.90 -3.81 -22.97
CA TRP A 48 -36.03 -3.33 -21.88
C TRP A 48 -36.73 -3.33 -20.52
N SER A 49 -35.95 -3.62 -19.48
CA SER A 49 -36.33 -3.51 -18.08
C SER A 49 -35.43 -2.50 -17.37
N ARG A 50 -36.02 -1.57 -16.64
CA ARG A 50 -35.28 -0.59 -15.82
C ARG A 50 -35.04 -1.15 -14.41
N TYR A 51 -33.79 -1.10 -13.96
CA TYR A 51 -33.40 -1.46 -12.61
C TYR A 51 -32.68 -0.31 -11.90
N VAL A 52 -32.73 -0.34 -10.57
CA VAL A 52 -32.00 0.59 -9.71
C VAL A 52 -31.02 -0.23 -8.89
N HIS A 53 -29.73 0.04 -9.08
CA HIS A 53 -28.68 -0.56 -8.27
C HIS A 53 -28.87 -0.18 -6.79
N PRO A 54 -28.43 -1.01 -5.82
CA PRO A 54 -28.47 -0.68 -4.39
C PRO A 54 -27.82 0.65 -4.01
N GLU A 55 -26.87 1.15 -4.82
CA GLU A 55 -26.24 2.47 -4.65
C GLU A 55 -27.02 3.63 -5.30
N GLY A 56 -28.17 3.35 -5.92
CA GLY A 56 -29.05 4.33 -6.56
C GLY A 56 -28.83 4.54 -8.07
N ALA A 57 -27.76 4.00 -8.65
CA ALA A 57 -27.52 4.09 -10.10
C ALA A 57 -28.58 3.32 -10.91
N VAL A 58 -29.07 3.94 -11.99
CA VAL A 58 -30.04 3.31 -12.91
C VAL A 58 -29.30 2.59 -14.02
N TYR A 59 -29.81 1.43 -14.41
CA TYR A 59 -29.36 0.69 -15.58
C TYR A 59 -30.54 -0.07 -16.20
N PHE A 60 -30.30 -0.59 -17.39
CA PHE A 60 -31.30 -1.22 -18.23
C PHE A 60 -30.83 -2.59 -18.69
N TRP A 61 -31.78 -3.52 -18.78
CA TRP A 61 -31.56 -4.89 -19.17
C TRP A 61 -32.54 -5.29 -20.26
N ASP A 62 -32.02 -5.80 -21.37
CA ASP A 62 -32.79 -6.46 -22.41
C ASP A 62 -32.69 -7.97 -22.22
N SER A 63 -33.78 -8.59 -21.76
CA SER A 63 -33.80 -10.03 -21.48
C SER A 63 -33.72 -10.89 -22.73
N ASP A 64 -34.21 -10.39 -23.86
CA ASP A 64 -34.38 -11.15 -25.09
C ASP A 64 -33.05 -11.21 -25.85
N ARG A 65 -32.35 -10.08 -25.89
CA ARG A 65 -31.03 -9.96 -26.54
C ARG A 65 -29.85 -10.13 -25.58
N ARG A 66 -30.11 -10.21 -24.28
CA ARG A 66 -29.11 -10.35 -23.20
C ARG A 66 -28.12 -9.19 -23.13
N ILE A 67 -28.65 -7.97 -23.19
CA ILE A 67 -27.84 -6.74 -23.23
C ILE A 67 -28.06 -5.94 -21.96
N VAL A 68 -26.96 -5.59 -21.28
CA VAL A 68 -26.96 -4.66 -20.16
C VAL A 68 -26.40 -3.33 -20.63
N THR A 69 -27.04 -2.24 -20.25
CA THR A 69 -26.44 -0.90 -20.43
C THR A 69 -26.82 -0.01 -19.27
N ASP A 70 -25.94 0.92 -18.97
CA ASP A 70 -26.17 1.96 -17.97
C ASP A 70 -26.35 3.35 -18.59
N ALA A 71 -26.40 3.40 -19.93
CA ALA A 71 -26.76 4.55 -20.72
C ALA A 71 -28.25 4.88 -20.56
N ASP A 72 -28.60 6.15 -20.66
CA ASP A 72 -29.99 6.60 -20.52
C ASP A 72 -30.80 6.30 -21.79
N ILE A 73 -31.38 5.09 -21.86
CA ILE A 73 -32.23 4.68 -22.99
C ILE A 73 -33.56 5.44 -23.06
N LEU A 74 -33.90 6.24 -22.04
CA LEU A 74 -35.08 7.10 -22.08
C LEU A 74 -34.83 8.33 -22.96
N ASN A 75 -33.57 8.68 -23.22
CA ASN A 75 -33.20 9.64 -24.24
C ASN A 75 -33.26 8.97 -25.63
N PRO A 76 -34.14 9.42 -26.54
CA PRO A 76 -34.30 8.81 -27.86
C PRO A 76 -33.02 8.80 -28.71
N GLU A 77 -32.17 9.83 -28.60
CA GLU A 77 -30.91 9.91 -29.36
C GLU A 77 -29.90 8.85 -28.90
N ILE A 78 -29.81 8.65 -27.58
CA ILE A 78 -28.94 7.63 -26.98
C ILE A 78 -29.46 6.24 -27.33
N TYR A 79 -30.78 6.03 -27.25
CA TYR A 79 -31.42 4.78 -27.62
C TYR A 79 -31.17 4.39 -29.08
N GLU A 80 -31.38 5.32 -30.02
CA GLU A 80 -31.10 5.10 -31.45
C GLU A 80 -29.61 4.76 -31.68
N THR A 81 -28.72 5.45 -30.98
CA THR A 81 -27.28 5.17 -31.06
C THR A 81 -26.95 3.77 -30.57
N ILE A 82 -27.52 3.33 -29.44
CA ILE A 82 -27.34 1.97 -28.91
C ILE A 82 -27.80 0.93 -29.93
N GLU A 83 -29.00 1.08 -30.48
CA GLU A 83 -29.55 0.14 -31.48
C GLU A 83 -28.67 0.07 -32.73
N ASN A 84 -28.15 1.20 -33.21
CA ASN A 84 -27.20 1.25 -34.31
C ASN A 84 -25.89 0.51 -33.98
N ARG A 85 -25.34 0.67 -32.76
CA ARG A 85 -24.12 -0.05 -32.33
C ARG A 85 -24.37 -1.54 -32.18
N LEU A 86 -25.52 -1.95 -31.66
CA LEU A 86 -25.91 -3.36 -31.58
C LEU A 86 -26.01 -4.01 -32.97
N ALA A 87 -26.60 -3.30 -33.95
CA ALA A 87 -26.65 -3.77 -35.32
C ALA A 87 -25.25 -3.93 -35.93
N GLN A 88 -24.31 -3.03 -35.64
CA GLN A 88 -22.91 -3.13 -36.06
C GLN A 88 -22.20 -4.34 -35.45
N ILE A 89 -22.35 -4.58 -34.15
CA ILE A 89 -21.78 -5.75 -33.45
C ILE A 89 -22.31 -7.04 -34.07
N GLN A 90 -23.63 -7.13 -34.27
CA GLN A 90 -24.25 -8.30 -34.90
C GLN A 90 -23.85 -8.47 -36.37
N GLY A 91 -23.64 -7.38 -37.09
CA GLY A 91 -23.10 -7.38 -38.45
C GLY A 91 -21.68 -7.98 -38.48
N TYR A 92 -20.81 -7.47 -37.61
CA TYR A 92 -19.43 -7.92 -37.47
C TYR A 92 -19.31 -9.42 -37.12
N ILE A 93 -20.09 -9.89 -36.14
CA ILE A 93 -20.13 -11.31 -35.76
C ILE A 93 -20.52 -12.19 -36.96
N ARG A 94 -21.51 -11.74 -37.76
CA ARG A 94 -21.99 -12.49 -38.93
C ARG A 94 -21.00 -12.48 -40.09
N GLU A 95 -20.42 -11.32 -40.39
CA GLU A 95 -19.46 -11.12 -41.48
C GLU A 95 -18.21 -11.97 -41.30
N TYR A 96 -17.67 -12.00 -40.08
CA TYR A 96 -16.44 -12.73 -39.76
C TYR A 96 -16.69 -14.14 -39.22
N HIS A 97 -17.94 -14.61 -39.21
CA HIS A 97 -18.34 -15.92 -38.68
C HIS A 97 -17.74 -16.24 -37.30
N ILE A 98 -17.77 -15.26 -36.39
CA ILE A 98 -17.17 -15.40 -35.07
C ILE A 98 -18.00 -16.39 -34.26
N ASP A 99 -17.40 -17.54 -33.98
CA ASP A 99 -17.95 -18.53 -33.05
C ASP A 99 -17.50 -18.18 -31.63
N TYR A 100 -18.44 -17.93 -30.74
CA TYR A 100 -18.19 -17.56 -29.34
C TYR A 100 -19.12 -18.36 -28.42
N PRO A 101 -18.80 -18.46 -27.11
CA PRO A 101 -19.56 -19.28 -26.16
C PRO A 101 -21.07 -19.03 -26.23
N CYS A 102 -21.86 -20.07 -25.94
CA CYS A 102 -23.31 -20.12 -26.16
C CYS A 102 -24.02 -18.78 -25.91
N LYS A 103 -24.76 -18.30 -26.92
CA LYS A 103 -25.48 -17.01 -26.86
C LYS A 103 -26.44 -16.89 -25.67
N GLU A 104 -26.88 -18.01 -25.12
CA GLU A 104 -27.80 -18.04 -23.97
C GLU A 104 -27.11 -17.73 -22.63
N THR A 105 -25.79 -17.93 -22.54
CA THR A 105 -25.00 -17.76 -21.31
C THR A 105 -24.07 -16.54 -21.35
N VAL A 106 -24.01 -15.86 -22.48
CA VAL A 106 -23.17 -14.67 -22.68
C VAL A 106 -24.02 -13.42 -22.65
N HIS A 107 -23.61 -12.44 -21.85
CA HIS A 107 -24.21 -11.10 -21.83
C HIS A 107 -23.30 -10.09 -22.54
N LEU A 108 -23.90 -9.12 -23.22
CA LEU A 108 -23.20 -7.96 -23.78
C LEU A 108 -23.43 -6.75 -22.87
N TYR A 109 -22.36 -6.09 -22.46
CA TYR A 109 -22.45 -4.79 -21.82
C TYR A 109 -22.07 -3.67 -22.79
N LEU A 110 -22.83 -2.58 -22.76
CA LEU A 110 -22.56 -1.34 -23.47
C LEU A 110 -22.54 -0.14 -22.51
N GLU A 111 -21.46 0.63 -22.57
CA GLU A 111 -21.29 1.88 -21.83
C GLU A 111 -21.31 3.06 -22.81
N HIS A 112 -22.08 4.09 -22.50
CA HIS A 112 -22.08 5.34 -23.26
C HIS A 112 -21.15 6.36 -22.60
N TYR A 113 -20.18 6.90 -23.36
CA TYR A 113 -19.32 7.98 -22.89
C TYR A 113 -19.96 9.35 -23.18
N PRO A 114 -20.36 10.15 -22.19
CA PRO A 114 -21.08 11.40 -22.47
C PRO A 114 -20.24 12.49 -23.16
N LYS A 115 -18.91 12.37 -23.09
CA LYS A 115 -17.95 13.40 -23.56
C LYS A 115 -17.47 13.18 -24.99
N ILE A 116 -17.59 11.96 -25.50
CA ILE A 116 -17.14 11.56 -26.82
C ILE A 116 -18.23 10.68 -27.43
N PRO A 117 -18.54 10.77 -28.74
CA PRO A 117 -19.62 10.01 -29.36
C PRO A 117 -19.26 8.52 -29.55
N ALA A 118 -18.80 7.87 -28.48
CA ALA A 118 -18.21 6.55 -28.46
C ALA A 118 -18.84 5.67 -27.38
N PHE A 119 -18.78 4.35 -27.62
CA PHE A 119 -19.27 3.34 -26.70
C PHE A 119 -18.17 2.38 -26.28
N GLY A 120 -18.15 2.05 -24.99
CA GLY A 120 -17.37 0.93 -24.47
C GLY A 120 -18.18 -0.36 -24.56
N TYR A 121 -17.53 -1.48 -24.84
CA TYR A 121 -18.18 -2.79 -24.77
C TYR A 121 -17.28 -3.88 -24.18
N TYR A 122 -17.93 -4.89 -23.63
CA TYR A 122 -17.34 -6.20 -23.35
C TYR A 122 -18.43 -7.27 -23.31
N PHE A 123 -18.03 -8.52 -23.52
CA PHE A 123 -18.88 -9.68 -23.34
C PHE A 123 -18.55 -10.37 -22.02
N VAL A 124 -19.56 -10.95 -21.39
CA VAL A 124 -19.47 -11.64 -20.10
C VAL A 124 -19.90 -13.07 -20.30
N ASP A 125 -19.02 -14.03 -20.03
CA ASP A 125 -19.33 -15.45 -20.05
C ASP A 125 -19.59 -15.94 -18.63
N HIS A 126 -20.86 -16.26 -18.33
CA HIS A 126 -21.27 -16.74 -17.01
C HIS A 126 -20.92 -18.21 -16.74
N VAL A 127 -20.58 -18.99 -17.77
CA VAL A 127 -20.13 -20.39 -17.60
C VAL A 127 -18.67 -20.42 -17.15
N ASN A 128 -17.81 -19.70 -17.88
CA ASN A 128 -16.39 -19.62 -17.57
C ASN A 128 -16.05 -18.54 -16.54
N ARG A 129 -17.03 -17.70 -16.16
CA ARG A 129 -16.91 -16.58 -15.20
C ARG A 129 -15.78 -15.62 -15.58
N THR A 130 -15.81 -15.15 -16.82
CA THR A 130 -14.75 -14.31 -17.41
C THR A 130 -15.32 -13.27 -18.38
N LEU A 131 -14.49 -12.29 -18.75
CA LEU A 131 -14.80 -11.30 -19.77
C LEU A 131 -14.04 -11.61 -21.06
N PHE A 132 -14.61 -11.21 -22.21
CA PHE A 132 -13.93 -11.24 -23.50
C PHE A 132 -14.41 -10.14 -24.45
N TRP A 133 -13.70 -9.98 -25.56
CA TRP A 133 -13.95 -8.95 -26.58
C TRP A 133 -13.88 -9.56 -27.98
N LEU A 134 -14.48 -8.88 -28.96
CA LEU A 134 -14.38 -9.28 -30.37
C LEU A 134 -13.13 -8.70 -31.05
N ASP A 135 -12.59 -7.61 -30.50
CA ASP A 135 -11.36 -6.97 -30.95
C ASP A 135 -10.26 -7.12 -29.89
N ALA A 136 -8.99 -6.97 -30.32
CA ALA A 136 -7.86 -6.95 -29.40
C ALA A 136 -7.95 -5.76 -28.43
N LYS A 137 -7.83 -6.03 -27.12
CA LYS A 137 -7.83 -5.01 -26.08
C LYS A 137 -6.40 -4.65 -25.67
N TYR A 138 -6.13 -3.36 -25.49
CA TYR A 138 -4.93 -2.92 -24.79
C TYR A 138 -5.08 -3.17 -23.27
N GLY A 139 -4.33 -4.15 -22.76
CA GLY A 139 -4.48 -4.66 -21.38
C GLY A 139 -3.67 -3.93 -20.31
N TYR A 140 -2.96 -2.84 -20.62
CA TYR A 140 -2.04 -2.18 -19.68
C TYR A 140 -2.70 -1.80 -18.36
N ASN A 141 -3.89 -1.19 -18.38
CA ASN A 141 -4.57 -0.75 -17.15
C ASN A 141 -4.91 -1.92 -16.21
N MET A 142 -5.22 -3.08 -16.77
CA MET A 142 -5.58 -4.30 -16.04
C MET A 142 -4.37 -4.93 -15.34
N VAL A 143 -3.18 -4.82 -15.94
CA VAL A 143 -1.96 -5.48 -15.43
C VAL A 143 -0.95 -4.52 -14.80
N ARG A 144 -1.18 -3.20 -14.85
CA ARG A 144 -0.21 -2.19 -14.38
C ARG A 144 0.18 -2.37 -12.92
N GLU A 145 -0.73 -2.90 -12.10
CA GLU A 145 -0.51 -3.10 -10.68
C GLU A 145 0.53 -4.18 -10.39
N LEU A 146 0.73 -5.12 -11.32
CA LEU A 146 1.80 -6.11 -11.23
C LEU A 146 3.18 -5.48 -11.41
N GLN A 147 3.31 -4.38 -12.15
CA GLN A 147 4.62 -3.76 -12.47
C GLN A 147 5.62 -4.72 -13.14
N THR A 148 5.12 -5.76 -13.82
CA THR A 148 5.93 -6.74 -14.56
C THR A 148 5.98 -6.45 -16.06
N ALA A 149 6.83 -7.19 -16.76
CA ALA A 149 6.59 -7.49 -18.17
C ALA A 149 5.19 -8.14 -18.37
N PRO A 150 4.65 -8.18 -19.60
CA PRO A 150 3.33 -8.75 -19.84
C PRO A 150 3.18 -10.14 -19.21
N PRO A 151 2.22 -10.34 -18.29
CA PRO A 151 2.04 -11.62 -17.60
C PRO A 151 1.50 -12.70 -18.56
N ASP A 152 1.61 -13.96 -18.14
CA ASP A 152 0.98 -15.07 -18.85
C ASP A 152 -0.54 -14.90 -18.91
N LEU A 153 -1.14 -15.31 -20.03
CA LEU A 153 -2.60 -15.18 -20.23
C LEU A 153 -3.40 -16.02 -19.22
N GLY A 154 -2.85 -17.14 -18.74
CA GLY A 154 -3.45 -17.91 -17.66
C GLY A 154 -3.57 -17.09 -16.37
N HIS A 155 -2.53 -16.32 -16.03
CA HIS A 155 -2.55 -15.43 -14.88
C HIS A 155 -3.52 -14.26 -15.08
N VAL A 156 -3.55 -13.65 -16.28
CA VAL A 156 -4.53 -12.62 -16.66
C VAL A 156 -5.97 -13.13 -16.52
N GLY A 157 -6.20 -14.43 -16.74
CA GLY A 157 -7.50 -15.07 -16.49
C GLY A 157 -8.00 -14.91 -15.06
N THR A 158 -7.10 -14.79 -14.08
CA THR A 158 -7.48 -14.50 -12.68
C THR A 158 -8.04 -13.09 -12.54
N GLU A 159 -7.42 -12.10 -13.16
CA GLU A 159 -7.93 -10.72 -13.17
C GLU A 159 -9.24 -10.60 -13.94
N LEU A 160 -9.37 -11.28 -15.10
CA LEU A 160 -10.64 -11.33 -15.84
C LEU A 160 -11.78 -11.93 -15.00
N ARG A 161 -11.49 -12.92 -14.16
CA ARG A 161 -12.47 -13.46 -13.20
C ARG A 161 -12.80 -12.45 -12.09
N SER A 162 -11.85 -11.63 -11.64
CA SER A 162 -12.15 -10.53 -10.73
C SER A 162 -13.11 -9.51 -11.37
N GLN A 163 -12.80 -9.08 -12.60
CA GLN A 163 -13.64 -8.19 -13.38
C GLN A 163 -15.05 -8.76 -13.61
N TYR A 164 -15.18 -10.08 -13.79
CA TYR A 164 -16.47 -10.77 -13.87
C TYR A 164 -17.33 -10.54 -12.61
N TRP A 165 -16.73 -10.69 -11.43
CA TRP A 165 -17.44 -10.43 -10.19
C TRP A 165 -17.81 -8.95 -10.04
N TYR A 166 -16.94 -8.02 -10.43
CA TYR A 166 -17.28 -6.60 -10.43
C TYR A 166 -18.41 -6.24 -11.41
N HIS A 167 -18.49 -6.90 -12.57
CA HIS A 167 -19.65 -6.75 -13.46
C HIS A 167 -20.95 -7.16 -12.75
N ASN A 168 -20.94 -8.30 -12.05
CA ASN A 168 -22.11 -8.77 -11.32
C ASN A 168 -22.47 -7.84 -10.14
N GLU A 169 -21.46 -7.29 -9.46
CA GLU A 169 -21.65 -6.23 -8.47
C GLU A 169 -22.42 -5.07 -9.09
N TYR A 170 -22.05 -4.63 -10.30
CA TYR A 170 -22.65 -3.48 -10.97
C TYR A 170 -24.07 -3.73 -11.47
N PHE A 171 -24.42 -4.98 -11.80
CA PHE A 171 -25.70 -5.37 -12.40
C PHE A 171 -26.37 -6.56 -11.68
N PRO A 172 -26.62 -6.47 -10.36
CA PRO A 172 -26.96 -7.62 -9.51
C PRO A 172 -28.39 -8.14 -9.75
N HIS A 173 -29.21 -7.45 -10.55
CA HIS A 173 -30.59 -7.86 -10.84
C HIS A 173 -30.69 -8.80 -12.04
N VAL A 174 -29.64 -8.87 -12.86
CA VAL A 174 -29.63 -9.64 -14.11
C VAL A 174 -29.47 -11.14 -13.84
N LEU A 175 -28.73 -11.50 -12.79
CA LEU A 175 -28.41 -12.89 -12.46
C LEU A 175 -29.34 -13.49 -11.41
N HIS A 176 -29.35 -14.81 -11.30
CA HIS A 176 -29.97 -15.49 -10.17
C HIS A 176 -29.04 -15.46 -8.95
N PHE A 177 -29.60 -15.66 -7.77
CA PHE A 177 -28.82 -15.71 -6.52
C PHE A 177 -27.77 -16.84 -6.58
N PRO A 178 -26.47 -16.54 -6.49
CA PRO A 178 -25.42 -17.51 -6.78
C PRO A 178 -25.05 -18.32 -5.52
N ASN A 179 -25.79 -19.42 -5.28
CA ASN A 179 -25.54 -20.30 -4.13
C ASN A 179 -24.12 -20.89 -4.10
N ASP A 180 -23.58 -21.20 -5.28
CA ASP A 180 -22.22 -21.69 -5.50
C ASP A 180 -21.17 -20.64 -5.15
N ALA A 181 -21.36 -19.39 -5.60
CA ALA A 181 -20.47 -18.27 -5.28
C ALA A 181 -20.43 -17.96 -3.77
N LEU A 182 -21.57 -18.12 -3.09
CA LEU A 182 -21.65 -17.97 -1.63
C LEU A 182 -20.84 -19.00 -0.86
N VAL A 183 -20.91 -20.26 -1.28
CA VAL A 183 -20.11 -21.33 -0.67
C VAL A 183 -18.62 -21.09 -0.95
N GLU A 184 -18.27 -20.72 -2.18
CA GLU A 184 -16.91 -20.35 -2.56
C GLU A 184 -16.37 -19.21 -1.68
N LEU A 185 -17.15 -18.15 -1.46
CA LEU A 185 -16.76 -17.04 -0.60
C LEU A 185 -16.60 -17.47 0.87
N GLN A 186 -17.49 -18.32 1.38
CA GLN A 186 -17.39 -18.84 2.75
C GLN A 186 -16.10 -19.65 2.96
N ASP A 187 -15.73 -20.50 1.99
CA ASP A 187 -14.51 -21.30 2.04
C ASP A 187 -13.25 -20.42 1.99
N ILE A 188 -13.27 -19.37 1.14
CA ILE A 188 -12.18 -18.37 1.08
C ILE A 188 -12.01 -17.67 2.43
N LEU A 189 -13.11 -17.24 3.05
CA LEU A 189 -13.07 -16.55 4.34
C LEU A 189 -12.61 -17.47 5.48
N TRP A 190 -13.00 -18.75 5.49
CA TRP A 190 -12.47 -19.72 6.45
C TRP A 190 -10.96 -19.88 6.33
N HIS A 191 -10.45 -20.03 5.10
CA HIS A 191 -9.02 -20.09 4.86
C HIS A 191 -8.33 -18.80 5.36
N ALA A 192 -8.87 -17.63 5.01
CA ALA A 192 -8.30 -16.34 5.40
C ALA A 192 -8.25 -16.15 6.92
N VAL A 193 -9.31 -16.52 7.64
CA VAL A 193 -9.32 -16.50 9.12
C VAL A 193 -8.29 -17.47 9.69
N GLY A 194 -8.20 -18.70 9.14
CA GLY A 194 -7.22 -19.70 9.56
C GLY A 194 -5.78 -19.24 9.36
N ASP A 195 -5.48 -18.66 8.21
CA ASP A 195 -4.15 -18.13 7.88
C ASP A 195 -3.76 -16.99 8.82
N LEU A 196 -4.63 -15.99 9.02
CA LEU A 196 -4.40 -14.87 9.94
C LEU A 196 -4.24 -15.30 11.41
N LEU A 197 -4.82 -16.44 11.81
CA LEU A 197 -4.65 -17.00 13.16
C LEU A 197 -3.35 -17.77 13.35
N THR A 198 -2.82 -18.37 12.27
CA THR A 198 -1.71 -19.32 12.35
C THR A 198 -0.40 -18.77 11.79
N SER A 199 -0.47 -17.70 11.00
CA SER A 199 0.66 -17.07 10.32
C SER A 199 0.74 -15.58 10.65
N SER A 200 1.89 -15.14 11.16
CA SER A 200 2.18 -13.71 11.35
C SER A 200 2.44 -12.97 10.04
N ASP A 201 2.67 -13.70 8.96
CA ASP A 201 3.12 -13.17 7.68
C ASP A 201 2.09 -13.37 6.55
N SER A 202 0.83 -13.66 6.90
CA SER A 202 -0.29 -13.83 5.96
C SER A 202 -0.37 -12.74 4.89
N THR A 203 -0.74 -13.13 3.67
CA THR A 203 -0.96 -12.22 2.53
C THR A 203 -2.39 -11.66 2.50
N VAL A 204 -3.25 -12.01 3.45
CA VAL A 204 -4.62 -11.49 3.53
C VAL A 204 -4.57 -9.97 3.82
N PRO A 205 -5.25 -9.13 3.02
CA PRO A 205 -5.10 -7.66 3.12
C PRO A 205 -5.88 -7.03 4.28
N TYR A 206 -6.70 -7.81 4.99
CA TYR A 206 -7.58 -7.37 6.06
C TYR A 206 -7.07 -7.83 7.43
N THR A 207 -7.47 -7.11 8.47
CA THR A 207 -7.21 -7.55 9.85
C THR A 207 -8.03 -8.80 10.18
N LEU A 208 -7.59 -9.54 11.22
CA LEU A 208 -8.33 -10.68 11.74
C LEU A 208 -9.75 -10.29 12.20
N GLY A 209 -9.93 -9.09 12.74
CA GLY A 209 -11.24 -8.57 13.15
C GLY A 209 -12.16 -8.39 11.95
N GLU A 210 -11.72 -7.62 10.95
CA GLU A 210 -12.50 -7.36 9.73
C GLU A 210 -12.83 -8.67 8.99
N THR A 211 -11.88 -9.59 8.90
CA THR A 211 -12.08 -10.87 8.21
C THR A 211 -13.10 -11.75 8.94
N LYS A 212 -13.10 -11.75 10.28
CA LYS A 212 -14.13 -12.42 11.09
C LYS A 212 -15.51 -11.78 10.93
N ASP A 213 -15.57 -10.45 10.86
CA ASP A 213 -16.83 -9.73 10.64
C ASP A 213 -17.42 -10.04 9.24
N MET A 214 -16.57 -10.10 8.21
CA MET A 214 -16.97 -10.55 6.87
C MET A 214 -17.47 -12.00 6.88
N GLN A 215 -16.76 -12.89 7.58
CA GLN A 215 -17.13 -14.30 7.72
C GLN A 215 -18.48 -14.47 8.45
N ALA A 216 -18.71 -13.71 9.51
CA ALA A 216 -19.96 -13.70 10.25
C ALA A 216 -21.12 -13.23 9.34
N LEU A 217 -20.92 -12.11 8.62
CA LEU A 217 -21.90 -11.59 7.67
C LEU A 217 -22.32 -12.63 6.62
N VAL A 218 -21.34 -13.30 6.00
CA VAL A 218 -21.60 -14.34 4.99
C VAL A 218 -22.32 -15.55 5.62
N THR A 219 -21.97 -15.93 6.84
CA THR A 219 -22.62 -17.03 7.57
C THR A 219 -24.08 -16.71 7.90
N ASP A 220 -24.36 -15.47 8.31
CA ASP A 220 -25.71 -14.98 8.58
C ASP A 220 -26.56 -14.95 7.31
N ILE A 221 -25.98 -14.51 6.19
CA ILE A 221 -26.61 -14.56 4.86
C ILE A 221 -26.96 -16.01 4.51
N ILE A 222 -26.00 -16.94 4.59
CA ILE A 222 -26.23 -18.36 4.27
C ILE A 222 -27.32 -18.95 5.17
N THR A 223 -27.31 -18.62 6.46
CA THR A 223 -28.32 -19.09 7.42
C THR A 223 -29.71 -18.55 7.09
N TYR A 224 -29.80 -17.26 6.74
CA TYR A 224 -31.05 -16.63 6.33
C TYR A 224 -31.66 -17.30 5.09
N TYR A 225 -30.85 -17.57 4.06
CA TYR A 225 -31.34 -18.17 2.81
C TYR A 225 -31.55 -19.69 2.90
N ARG A 226 -30.72 -20.45 3.65
CA ARG A 226 -30.92 -21.90 3.86
C ARG A 226 -32.02 -22.21 4.88
N GLY A 227 -32.28 -21.31 5.82
CA GLY A 227 -33.12 -21.53 6.99
C GLY A 227 -34.62 -21.68 6.73
N GLY A 228 -35.13 -21.47 5.51
CA GLY A 228 -36.46 -21.89 5.02
C GLY A 228 -37.72 -21.43 5.77
N SER A 229 -37.62 -20.90 6.99
CA SER A 229 -38.74 -20.64 7.89
C SER A 229 -39.17 -19.17 7.94
N VAL A 230 -38.48 -18.30 7.18
CA VAL A 230 -38.81 -16.87 7.00
C VAL A 230 -39.31 -16.57 5.58
N ILE A 231 -39.40 -17.59 4.71
CA ILE A 231 -40.14 -17.49 3.43
C ILE A 231 -41.63 -17.12 3.70
N SER A 232 -42.13 -17.33 4.93
CA SER A 232 -43.46 -16.93 5.39
C SER A 232 -43.60 -15.45 5.77
N ILE A 233 -42.51 -14.68 5.94
CA ILE A 233 -42.58 -13.26 6.31
C ILE A 233 -42.61 -12.37 5.05
N HIS A 234 -41.86 -12.70 4.00
CA HIS A 234 -41.92 -11.96 2.73
C HIS A 234 -43.05 -12.43 1.79
N LYS A 235 -43.55 -13.67 1.92
CA LYS A 235 -44.78 -14.09 1.21
C LYS A 235 -46.06 -13.42 1.70
N ARG A 236 -46.06 -12.70 2.83
CA ARG A 236 -47.28 -12.10 3.39
C ARG A 236 -47.59 -10.68 2.88
N GLY A 237 -46.85 -10.18 1.89
CA GLY A 237 -47.03 -8.81 1.38
C GLY A 237 -47.13 -8.62 -0.14
N SER A 238 -47.00 -9.65 -0.97
CA SER A 238 -47.10 -9.46 -2.44
C SER A 238 -47.58 -10.72 -3.17
N THR A 239 -48.90 -10.90 -3.21
CA THR A 239 -49.55 -11.59 -4.33
C THR A 239 -49.66 -10.62 -5.51
N VAL A 240 -48.54 -10.34 -6.18
CA VAL A 240 -48.55 -9.81 -7.55
C VAL A 240 -47.45 -10.56 -8.30
N GLY A 241 -47.83 -11.14 -9.43
CA GLY A 241 -47.05 -12.11 -10.18
C GLY A 241 -45.71 -11.61 -10.73
N SER A 242 -44.90 -12.59 -11.10
CA SER A 242 -43.54 -12.56 -11.65
C SER A 242 -42.42 -12.42 -10.62
N GLY A 243 -41.65 -13.51 -10.50
CA GLY A 243 -40.27 -13.74 -10.05
C GLY A 243 -39.32 -12.61 -9.60
N ARG A 244 -39.80 -11.51 -9.00
CA ARG A 244 -38.95 -10.48 -8.41
C ARG A 244 -38.47 -10.96 -7.04
N LEU A 245 -37.18 -11.31 -6.97
CA LEU A 245 -36.44 -11.23 -5.72
C LEU A 245 -36.56 -9.79 -5.18
N ASP A 246 -36.86 -9.63 -3.89
CA ASP A 246 -36.96 -8.31 -3.25
C ASP A 246 -35.68 -7.49 -3.45
N ASP A 247 -35.79 -6.17 -3.62
CA ASP A 247 -34.64 -5.27 -3.85
C ASP A 247 -33.56 -5.42 -2.77
N GLY A 248 -33.95 -5.78 -1.54
CA GLY A 248 -33.03 -6.10 -0.44
C GLY A 248 -32.17 -7.34 -0.69
N ALA A 249 -32.70 -8.39 -1.33
CA ALA A 249 -31.93 -9.58 -1.69
C ALA A 249 -30.85 -9.26 -2.75
N ARG A 250 -31.13 -8.30 -3.64
CA ARG A 250 -30.19 -7.84 -4.67
C ARG A 250 -29.02 -7.05 -4.09
N ALA A 251 -29.25 -6.30 -3.01
CA ALA A 251 -28.18 -5.63 -2.26
C ALA A 251 -27.18 -6.63 -1.66
N VAL A 252 -27.67 -7.79 -1.20
CA VAL A 252 -26.81 -8.85 -0.67
C VAL A 252 -25.95 -9.48 -1.76
N VAL A 253 -26.55 -9.81 -2.92
CA VAL A 253 -25.82 -10.34 -4.10
C VAL A 253 -24.67 -9.41 -4.50
N CYS A 254 -24.95 -8.12 -4.64
CA CYS A 254 -23.96 -7.09 -4.94
C CYS A 254 -22.73 -7.15 -4.00
N LYS A 255 -22.94 -7.37 -2.70
CA LYS A 255 -21.83 -7.45 -1.74
C LYS A 255 -21.06 -8.78 -1.77
N ILE A 256 -21.73 -9.88 -2.09
CA ILE A 256 -21.06 -11.17 -2.30
C ILE A 256 -20.13 -11.09 -3.51
N ASP A 257 -20.65 -10.59 -4.64
CA ASP A 257 -19.88 -10.40 -5.86
C ASP A 257 -18.69 -9.45 -5.63
N ARG A 258 -18.90 -8.33 -4.92
CA ARG A 258 -17.82 -7.42 -4.53
C ARG A 258 -16.70 -8.13 -3.76
N LEU A 259 -17.05 -8.93 -2.74
CA LEU A 259 -16.06 -9.64 -1.92
C LEU A 259 -15.29 -10.68 -2.74
N LEU A 260 -15.98 -11.43 -3.62
CA LEU A 260 -15.32 -12.37 -4.53
C LEU A 260 -14.39 -11.66 -5.51
N GLY A 261 -14.80 -10.51 -6.05
CA GLY A 261 -13.98 -9.67 -6.91
C GLY A 261 -12.70 -9.22 -6.19
N LEU A 262 -12.83 -8.73 -4.96
CA LEU A 262 -11.71 -8.32 -4.11
C LEU A 262 -10.74 -9.48 -3.85
N PHE A 263 -11.21 -10.61 -3.33
CA PHE A 263 -10.32 -11.77 -3.06
C PHE A 263 -9.70 -12.36 -4.32
N THR A 264 -10.40 -12.32 -5.46
CA THR A 264 -9.86 -12.80 -6.73
C THR A 264 -8.79 -11.84 -7.27
N HIS A 265 -8.99 -10.53 -7.12
CA HIS A 265 -7.98 -9.52 -7.46
C HIS A 265 -6.73 -9.66 -6.57
N GLU A 266 -6.92 -9.90 -5.27
CA GLU A 266 -5.82 -10.17 -4.33
C GLU A 266 -5.00 -11.40 -4.74
N ARG A 267 -5.64 -12.44 -5.28
CA ARG A 267 -4.94 -13.61 -5.86
C ARG A 267 -4.12 -13.22 -7.09
N PHE A 268 -4.66 -12.36 -7.96
CA PHE A 268 -3.93 -11.85 -9.12
C PHE A 268 -2.67 -11.08 -8.69
N ILE A 269 -2.78 -10.07 -7.84
CA ILE A 269 -1.62 -9.25 -7.43
C ILE A 269 -0.54 -10.00 -6.64
N ASN A 270 -0.89 -11.15 -6.05
CA ASN A 270 0.04 -12.03 -5.34
C ASN A 270 0.56 -13.19 -6.20
N PHE A 271 0.38 -13.14 -7.53
CA PHE A 271 0.85 -14.17 -8.45
C PHE A 271 0.33 -15.58 -8.11
N TYR A 272 -0.92 -15.69 -7.65
CA TYR A 272 -1.51 -16.97 -7.25
C TYR A 272 -1.49 -17.99 -8.40
N GLY A 273 -1.00 -19.19 -8.12
CA GLY A 273 -0.87 -20.27 -9.09
C GLY A 273 0.37 -20.20 -9.98
N GLU A 274 1.14 -19.11 -9.92
CA GLU A 274 2.39 -18.95 -10.65
C GLU A 274 3.61 -19.42 -9.86
N LYS A 275 4.73 -19.63 -10.56
CA LYS A 275 6.01 -20.01 -9.90
C LYS A 275 6.54 -18.94 -8.95
N CYS A 276 6.18 -17.68 -9.18
CA CYS A 276 6.59 -16.52 -8.41
C CYS A 276 5.52 -16.07 -7.39
N ALA A 277 4.59 -16.96 -7.02
CA ALA A 277 3.55 -16.67 -6.03
C ALA A 277 4.12 -16.08 -4.73
N ARG A 278 3.56 -14.96 -4.30
CA ARG A 278 3.88 -14.35 -3.00
C ARG A 278 3.16 -15.14 -1.91
N LEU A 279 3.92 -15.72 -0.98
CA LEU A 279 3.38 -16.53 0.11
C LEU A 279 3.40 -15.80 1.46
N CYS A 280 4.18 -14.71 1.56
CA CYS A 280 4.26 -13.87 2.75
C CYS A 280 4.14 -12.40 2.37
N HIS A 281 3.48 -11.59 3.19
CA HIS A 281 3.33 -10.15 2.89
C HIS A 281 4.67 -9.41 2.74
N GLY A 282 5.70 -9.84 3.47
CA GLY A 282 7.04 -9.27 3.42
C GLY A 282 7.93 -9.79 2.29
N GLN A 283 7.45 -10.75 1.49
CA GLN A 283 8.23 -11.40 0.44
C GLN A 283 8.18 -10.57 -0.84
N SER A 284 9.34 -10.06 -1.27
CA SER A 284 9.47 -9.44 -2.58
C SER A 284 9.53 -10.52 -3.67
N VAL A 285 8.76 -10.30 -4.73
CA VAL A 285 8.76 -11.11 -5.96
C VAL A 285 9.78 -10.56 -6.97
N PHE A 286 10.18 -9.30 -6.79
CA PHE A 286 11.16 -8.62 -7.63
C PHE A 286 12.59 -8.78 -7.09
N GLU A 287 13.56 -8.52 -7.97
CA GLU A 287 14.95 -8.43 -7.55
C GLU A 287 15.14 -7.26 -6.58
N GLU A 288 15.98 -7.45 -5.57
CA GLU A 288 16.25 -6.40 -4.58
C GLU A 288 16.78 -5.13 -5.24
N ALA A 289 16.05 -4.03 -5.07
CA ALA A 289 16.47 -2.75 -5.56
C ALA A 289 17.80 -2.32 -4.92
N GLN A 290 18.80 -2.03 -5.75
CA GLN A 290 20.11 -1.56 -5.28
C GLN A 290 19.95 -0.20 -4.57
N ARG A 291 20.54 -0.09 -3.38
CA ARG A 291 20.58 1.18 -2.64
C ARG A 291 21.29 2.24 -3.46
N THR A 292 20.72 3.43 -3.52
CA THR A 292 21.38 4.52 -4.24
C THR A 292 22.48 5.14 -3.39
N TRP A 293 23.48 5.73 -4.07
CA TRP A 293 24.56 6.46 -3.41
C TRP A 293 24.07 7.67 -2.61
N PHE A 294 22.86 8.18 -2.90
CA PHE A 294 22.27 9.34 -2.24
C PHE A 294 22.09 9.09 -0.72
N VAL A 295 21.49 7.96 -0.34
CA VAL A 295 21.31 7.64 1.08
C VAL A 295 22.63 7.32 1.76
N SER A 296 23.55 6.66 1.08
CA SER A 296 24.89 6.42 1.63
C SER A 296 25.64 7.73 1.97
N LEU A 297 25.42 8.80 1.20
CA LEU A 297 26.01 10.11 1.46
C LEU A 297 25.28 10.89 2.57
N VAL A 298 23.95 10.86 2.58
CA VAL A 298 23.13 11.65 3.51
C VAL A 298 23.01 10.99 4.89
N SER A 299 22.99 9.67 4.98
CA SER A 299 22.83 8.93 6.24
C SER A 299 23.81 9.38 7.34
N PRO A 300 25.14 9.50 7.10
CA PRO A 300 26.07 9.95 8.14
C PRO A 300 25.79 11.39 8.61
N ILE A 301 25.36 12.27 7.72
CA ILE A 301 25.03 13.68 8.04
C ILE A 301 23.79 13.75 8.94
N VAL A 302 22.88 12.80 8.81
CA VAL A 302 21.62 12.74 9.56
C VAL A 302 21.70 11.66 10.67
N PHE A 303 22.90 11.40 11.18
CA PHE A 303 23.14 10.46 12.30
C PHE A 303 22.58 9.04 12.08
N TYR A 304 22.57 8.56 10.83
CA TYR A 304 22.03 7.26 10.41
C TYR A 304 20.53 7.04 10.70
N ALA A 305 19.81 8.09 11.12
CA ALA A 305 18.36 8.03 11.30
C ALA A 305 17.60 7.61 10.03
N PRO A 306 17.96 8.06 8.80
CA PRO A 306 17.26 7.66 7.59
C PRO A 306 17.24 6.15 7.36
N GLU A 307 18.29 5.42 7.76
CA GLU A 307 18.35 3.97 7.57
C GLU A 307 17.27 3.23 8.37
N SER A 308 16.99 3.71 9.58
CA SER A 308 15.97 3.13 10.45
C SER A 308 14.56 3.34 9.88
N TYR A 309 14.29 4.51 9.31
CA TYR A 309 13.01 4.81 8.64
C TYR A 309 12.90 4.08 7.30
N LEU A 310 13.97 4.02 6.53
CA LEU A 310 14.02 3.31 5.26
C LEU A 310 13.72 1.83 5.44
N LYS A 311 14.34 1.17 6.44
CA LYS A 311 14.08 -0.25 6.73
C LYS A 311 12.61 -0.50 7.08
N LYS A 312 12.00 0.38 7.88
CA LYS A 312 10.56 0.30 8.20
C LYS A 312 9.71 0.48 6.95
N LEU A 313 9.98 1.51 6.15
CA LEU A 313 9.26 1.80 4.91
C LEU A 313 9.36 0.64 3.91
N GLN A 314 10.55 0.07 3.71
CA GLN A 314 10.76 -1.10 2.85
C GLN A 314 10.01 -2.34 3.37
N SER A 315 10.03 -2.61 4.67
CA SER A 315 9.29 -3.76 5.22
C SER A 315 7.77 -3.63 5.11
N MET A 316 7.23 -2.42 4.98
CA MET A 316 5.78 -2.20 4.85
C MET A 316 5.31 -1.97 3.41
N SER A 317 6.24 -1.60 2.51
CA SER A 317 5.98 -1.35 1.10
C SER A 317 6.79 -2.30 0.24
N VAL A 318 6.35 -3.56 0.21
CA VAL A 318 6.97 -4.61 -0.59
C VAL A 318 6.32 -4.61 -1.97
N ASP A 319 7.12 -4.46 -3.02
CA ASP A 319 6.66 -4.48 -4.42
C ASP A 319 5.54 -3.47 -4.71
N SER A 320 5.60 -2.31 -4.04
CA SER A 320 4.56 -1.27 -4.03
C SER A 320 3.23 -1.60 -3.37
N PHE A 321 3.09 -2.77 -2.75
CA PHE A 321 1.94 -3.10 -1.91
C PHE A 321 2.15 -2.56 -0.50
N VAL A 322 1.15 -1.82 0.01
CA VAL A 322 1.17 -1.21 1.33
C VAL A 322 0.10 -1.87 2.19
N ASN A 323 0.52 -2.46 3.31
CA ASN A 323 -0.39 -2.99 4.32
C ASN A 323 -1.04 -1.83 5.10
N ASN A 324 -2.37 -1.69 5.01
CA ASN A 324 -3.14 -0.57 5.57
C ASN A 324 -2.94 -0.41 7.09
N PRO A 325 -3.23 -1.42 7.94
CA PRO A 325 -2.96 -1.33 9.38
C PRO A 325 -1.52 -0.95 9.73
N SER A 326 -0.55 -1.47 8.97
CA SER A 326 0.87 -1.21 9.22
C SER A 326 1.26 0.24 8.89
N TRP A 327 0.72 0.78 7.79
CA TRP A 327 0.90 2.17 7.40
C TRP A 327 0.33 3.14 8.42
N ASP A 328 -0.93 2.95 8.83
CA ASP A 328 -1.58 3.84 9.79
C ASP A 328 -0.86 3.84 11.14
N LYS A 329 -0.37 2.67 11.58
CA LYS A 329 0.42 2.53 12.79
C LYS A 329 1.77 3.25 12.70
N LEU A 330 2.50 3.11 11.59
CA LEU A 330 3.74 3.87 11.37
C LEU A 330 3.46 5.36 11.42
N LEU A 331 2.43 5.79 10.71
CA LEU A 331 2.13 7.17 10.48
C LEU A 331 1.71 7.89 11.78
N THR A 332 0.93 7.19 12.61
CA THR A 332 0.62 7.63 13.99
C THR A 332 1.90 7.78 14.81
N LYS A 333 2.77 6.76 14.79
CA LYS A 333 4.05 6.79 15.52
C LYS A 333 4.96 7.94 15.07
N LEU A 334 5.09 8.18 13.77
CA LEU A 334 5.86 9.30 13.21
C LEU A 334 5.30 10.65 13.65
N THR A 335 3.97 10.78 13.65
CA THR A 335 3.29 12.00 14.09
C THR A 335 3.59 12.30 15.55
N ASP A 336 3.61 11.28 16.42
CA ASP A 336 3.96 11.43 17.83
C ASP A 336 5.44 11.80 18.01
N GLU A 337 6.36 11.12 17.31
CA GLU A 337 7.79 11.45 17.30
C GLU A 337 8.03 12.92 16.87
N TRP A 338 7.37 13.40 15.82
CA TRP A 338 7.52 14.79 15.35
C TRP A 338 6.98 15.83 16.34
N LYS A 339 5.88 15.53 17.05
CA LYS A 339 5.35 16.39 18.11
C LYS A 339 6.34 16.51 19.26
N GLU A 340 6.94 15.38 19.68
CA GLU A 340 7.98 15.36 20.72
C GLU A 340 9.21 16.17 20.30
N TYR A 341 9.72 15.99 19.07
CA TYR A 341 10.87 16.76 18.58
C TYR A 341 10.57 18.27 18.51
N THR A 342 9.35 18.66 18.14
CA THR A 342 8.91 20.06 18.14
C THR A 342 8.90 20.65 19.55
N LEU A 343 8.43 19.87 20.54
CA LEU A 343 8.45 20.27 21.95
C LEU A 343 9.89 20.47 22.45
N TYR A 344 10.78 19.51 22.20
CA TYR A 344 12.19 19.60 22.60
C TYR A 344 12.91 20.76 21.90
N GLY A 345 12.63 20.99 20.61
CA GLY A 345 13.15 22.15 19.87
C GLY A 345 12.75 23.48 20.50
N THR A 346 11.53 23.58 21.03
CA THR A 346 11.01 24.78 21.71
C THR A 346 11.68 25.00 23.06
N VAL A 347 11.89 23.94 23.84
CA VAL A 347 12.65 23.99 25.10
C VAL A 347 14.08 24.45 24.83
N LEU A 348 14.74 23.86 23.84
CA LEU A 348 16.11 24.21 23.46
C LEU A 348 16.22 25.64 22.94
N LEU A 349 15.23 26.12 22.16
CA LEU A 349 15.15 27.50 21.72
C LEU A 349 15.08 28.46 22.92
N THR A 350 14.22 28.15 23.89
CA THR A 350 14.05 28.95 25.11
C THR A 350 15.34 28.99 25.93
N SER A 351 15.99 27.84 26.12
CA SER A 351 17.29 27.74 26.80
C SER A 351 18.38 28.55 26.09
N ASN A 352 18.44 28.53 24.76
CA ASN A 352 19.38 29.36 24.00
C ASN A 352 19.12 30.86 24.15
N VAL A 353 17.86 31.28 24.12
CA VAL A 353 17.49 32.70 24.32
C VAL A 353 17.86 33.15 25.74
N SER A 354 17.59 32.33 26.76
CA SER A 354 18.02 32.59 28.14
C SER A 354 19.54 32.64 28.28
N PHE A 355 20.26 31.76 27.58
CA PHE A 355 21.72 31.74 27.57
C PHE A 355 22.30 33.03 26.98
N LEU A 356 21.77 33.51 25.85
CA LEU A 356 22.20 34.75 25.23
C LEU A 356 21.84 36.01 26.04
N ALA A 357 20.82 35.94 26.90
CA ALA A 357 20.45 37.04 27.79
C ALA A 357 21.49 37.29 28.91
N ILE A 358 22.45 36.37 29.12
CA ILE A 358 23.51 36.53 30.11
C ILE A 358 24.47 37.63 29.63
N GLN A 359 24.39 38.81 30.25
CA GLN A 359 25.12 40.03 29.89
C GLN A 359 26.66 39.87 29.88
N SER A 360 27.20 38.87 30.58
CA SER A 360 28.65 38.58 30.58
C SER A 360 29.19 38.07 29.23
N LEU A 361 28.32 37.57 28.34
CA LEU A 361 28.72 37.07 27.02
C LEU A 361 29.10 38.18 26.04
N ASP A 362 28.48 39.36 26.15
CA ASP A 362 28.78 40.52 25.31
C ASP A 362 30.06 41.25 25.77
N ALA A 363 30.39 41.17 27.07
CA ALA A 363 31.60 41.78 27.64
C ALA A 363 32.91 41.06 27.26
N LEU A 364 32.84 39.81 26.79
CA LEU A 364 33.98 38.98 26.41
C LEU A 364 34.37 39.10 24.91
N GLY A 365 33.57 39.80 24.11
CA GLY A 365 33.87 40.03 22.70
C GLY A 365 34.86 41.19 22.50
N SER A 366 36.00 40.95 21.84
CA SER A 366 36.87 42.03 21.38
C SER A 366 36.16 42.83 20.27
N HIS A 367 36.19 44.17 20.38
CA HIS A 367 35.57 45.16 19.50
C HIS A 367 35.12 44.63 18.11
N GLY A 368 33.82 44.32 18.00
CA GLY A 368 33.15 43.99 16.73
C GLY A 368 32.97 42.50 16.40
N TYR A 369 33.70 41.58 17.05
CA TYR A 369 33.58 40.13 16.78
C TYR A 369 32.75 39.41 17.86
N ARG A 370 31.70 38.68 17.44
CA ARG A 370 30.89 37.84 18.33
C ARG A 370 31.70 36.67 18.90
N ASN A 371 31.54 36.39 20.19
CA ASN A 371 32.20 35.30 20.92
C ASN A 371 31.88 33.94 20.25
N PRO A 372 32.86 33.01 20.10
CA PRO A 372 32.61 31.64 19.65
C PRO A 372 31.40 30.94 20.32
N ALA A 373 31.17 31.15 21.61
CA ALA A 373 29.98 30.62 22.31
C ALA A 373 28.66 31.19 21.75
N GLN A 374 28.61 32.48 21.43
CA GLN A 374 27.44 33.13 20.82
C GLN A 374 27.17 32.58 19.42
N ARG A 375 28.22 32.35 18.60
CA ARG A 375 28.07 31.78 17.25
C ARG A 375 27.48 30.37 17.28
N ALA A 376 27.95 29.53 18.20
CA ALA A 376 27.42 28.18 18.39
C ALA A 376 25.95 28.20 18.86
N SER A 377 25.60 29.12 19.77
CA SER A 377 24.21 29.31 20.21
C SER A 377 23.29 29.83 19.09
N TYR A 378 23.75 30.75 18.23
CA TYR A 378 22.98 31.19 17.06
C TYR A 378 22.69 30.05 16.08
N PHE A 379 23.68 29.17 15.84
CA PHE A 379 23.44 27.98 15.02
C PHE A 379 22.40 27.08 15.67
N SER A 380 22.50 26.83 16.98
CA SER A 380 21.49 26.04 17.72
C SER A 380 20.09 26.64 17.60
N ILE A 381 19.93 27.97 17.70
CA ILE A 381 18.64 28.65 17.51
C ILE A 381 18.09 28.39 16.11
N ALA A 382 18.93 28.57 15.08
CA ALA A 382 18.51 28.38 13.70
C ALA A 382 18.02 26.95 13.43
N VAL A 383 18.75 25.93 13.89
CA VAL A 383 18.33 24.53 13.72
C VAL A 383 17.14 24.14 14.63
N SER A 384 16.98 24.75 15.81
CA SER A 384 15.77 24.58 16.63
C SER A 384 14.52 25.16 15.96
N ILE A 385 14.62 26.35 15.36
CA ILE A 385 13.53 26.93 14.55
C ILE A 385 13.22 26.02 13.36
N GLY A 386 14.26 25.53 12.66
CA GLY A 386 14.09 24.55 11.57
C GLY A 386 13.38 23.28 12.01
N THR A 387 13.72 22.74 13.18
CA THR A 387 13.05 21.57 13.80
C THR A 387 11.56 21.85 14.03
N ILE A 388 11.22 23.01 14.58
CA ILE A 388 9.83 23.41 14.85
C ILE A 388 9.04 23.56 13.55
N ILE A 389 9.59 24.28 12.57
CA ILE A 389 8.92 24.50 11.28
C ILE A 389 8.68 23.17 10.57
N LEU A 390 9.70 22.32 10.44
CA LEU A 390 9.58 21.03 9.75
C LEU A 390 8.69 20.05 10.52
N GLY A 391 8.78 20.00 11.85
CA GLY A 391 7.90 19.17 12.67
C GLY A 391 6.42 19.53 12.50
N LEU A 392 6.09 20.83 12.56
CA LEU A 392 4.72 21.32 12.34
C LEU A 392 4.23 21.09 10.90
N LEU A 393 5.09 21.28 9.90
CA LEU A 393 4.76 21.03 8.50
C LEU A 393 4.44 19.55 8.25
N LEU A 394 5.27 18.63 8.77
CA LEU A 394 5.05 17.19 8.62
C LEU A 394 3.78 16.73 9.33
N VAL A 395 3.51 17.23 10.53
CA VAL A 395 2.24 16.96 11.25
C VAL A 395 1.03 17.49 10.48
N ARG A 396 1.13 18.65 9.83
CA ARG A 396 0.05 19.16 8.98
C ARG A 396 -0.16 18.30 7.74
N GLN A 397 0.93 17.98 7.04
CA GLN A 397 0.91 17.21 5.79
C GLN A 397 0.32 15.81 5.99
N HIS A 398 0.59 15.21 7.14
CA HIS A 398 -0.04 13.99 7.63
C HIS A 398 -1.57 14.03 7.56
N HIS A 399 -2.19 15.05 8.16
CA HIS A 399 -3.63 15.14 8.25
C HIS A 399 -4.31 15.53 6.92
N THR A 400 -3.58 16.10 5.97
CA THR A 400 -4.18 16.68 4.75
C THR A 400 -3.89 15.94 3.46
N THR A 401 -2.79 15.18 3.37
CA THR A 401 -2.25 14.74 2.06
C THR A 401 -1.60 13.36 2.01
N LEU A 402 -1.26 12.74 3.14
CA LEU A 402 -0.59 11.44 3.16
C LEU A 402 -1.60 10.28 3.05
N HIS A 403 -2.16 10.08 1.86
CA HIS A 403 -2.99 8.92 1.53
C HIS A 403 -2.13 7.72 1.12
N ARG A 404 -2.69 6.50 1.14
CA ARG A 404 -2.01 5.26 0.72
C ARG A 404 -1.36 5.41 -0.67
N ASP A 405 -2.09 5.99 -1.60
CA ASP A 405 -1.63 6.19 -2.98
C ASP A 405 -0.32 6.99 -3.05
N PHE A 406 -0.08 7.88 -2.08
CA PHE A 406 1.18 8.59 -1.98
C PHE A 406 2.35 7.62 -1.73
N LEU A 407 2.22 6.71 -0.77
CA LEU A 407 3.28 5.74 -0.49
C LEU A 407 3.43 4.73 -1.64
N VAL A 408 2.33 4.22 -2.20
CA VAL A 408 2.33 3.29 -3.36
C VAL A 408 3.08 3.90 -4.54
N ASN A 409 2.81 5.16 -4.88
CA ASN A 409 3.52 5.84 -5.96
C ASN A 409 5.00 6.09 -5.64
N ARG A 410 5.34 6.23 -4.36
CA ARG A 410 6.71 6.49 -3.92
C ARG A 410 7.55 5.22 -3.78
N SER A 411 6.91 4.08 -3.52
CA SER A 411 7.57 2.77 -3.36
C SER A 411 7.96 2.11 -4.69
N VAL A 412 7.43 2.57 -5.82
CA VAL A 412 7.84 2.14 -7.18
C VAL A 412 9.35 2.29 -7.40
N THR A 413 10.00 3.24 -6.74
CA THR A 413 11.44 3.49 -6.91
C THR A 413 12.17 3.52 -5.57
N ALA A 414 13.39 2.98 -5.53
CA ALA A 414 14.25 3.04 -4.35
C ALA A 414 14.46 4.49 -3.87
N ILE A 415 14.75 5.41 -4.80
CA ILE A 415 14.96 6.83 -4.49
C ILE A 415 13.71 7.48 -3.87
N GLY A 416 12.53 7.01 -4.22
CA GLY A 416 11.27 7.47 -3.64
C GLY A 416 11.19 7.19 -2.15
N LEU A 417 11.43 5.93 -1.74
CA LEU A 417 11.45 5.55 -0.32
C LEU A 417 12.61 6.18 0.44
N GLU A 418 13.78 6.26 -0.20
CA GLU A 418 14.99 6.86 0.36
C GLU A 418 14.81 8.35 0.70
N THR A 419 14.27 9.14 -0.24
CA THR A 419 13.99 10.57 0.01
C THR A 419 12.93 10.77 1.09
N LEU A 420 11.95 9.87 1.18
CA LEU A 420 10.94 9.89 2.23
C LEU A 420 11.55 9.60 3.60
N ALA A 421 12.43 8.60 3.68
CA ALA A 421 13.15 8.27 4.90
C ALA A 421 14.03 9.44 5.39
N VAL A 422 14.72 10.12 4.47
CA VAL A 422 15.46 11.35 4.78
C VAL A 422 14.52 12.43 5.30
N MET A 423 13.42 12.70 4.58
CA MET A 423 12.44 13.73 4.98
C MET A 423 11.90 13.50 6.40
N TYR A 424 11.52 12.28 6.74
CA TYR A 424 10.97 11.93 8.06
C TYR A 424 12.00 12.03 9.18
N SER A 425 13.29 11.87 8.87
CA SER A 425 14.39 11.99 9.82
C SER A 425 14.88 13.43 10.06
N LEU A 426 14.50 14.41 9.22
CA LEU A 426 15.01 15.77 9.30
C LEU A 426 14.74 16.49 10.64
N PRO A 427 13.54 16.44 11.25
CA PRO A 427 13.30 17.09 12.53
C PRO A 427 14.21 16.55 13.63
N TYR A 428 14.41 15.23 13.67
CA TYR A 428 15.34 14.58 14.60
C TYR A 428 16.78 15.07 14.38
N ALA A 429 17.24 15.09 13.12
CA ALA A 429 18.61 15.51 12.79
C ALA A 429 18.90 16.94 13.24
N LEU A 430 18.00 17.87 12.93
CA LEU A 430 18.13 19.28 13.30
C LEU A 430 18.09 19.47 14.81
N LEU A 431 17.26 18.72 15.52
CA LEU A 431 17.25 18.72 16.98
C LEU A 431 18.59 18.26 17.55
N MET A 432 19.17 17.18 17.01
CA MET A 432 20.48 16.68 17.42
C MET A 432 21.59 17.71 17.17
N TYR A 433 21.60 18.35 16.00
CA TYR A 433 22.52 19.45 15.71
C TYR A 433 22.35 20.62 16.69
N GLY A 434 21.10 20.94 17.06
CA GLY A 434 20.80 21.96 18.05
C GLY A 434 21.40 21.61 19.42
N MET A 435 21.13 20.40 19.90
CA MET A 435 21.64 19.95 21.20
C MET A 435 23.17 19.95 21.24
N ILE A 436 23.83 19.45 20.20
CA ILE A 436 25.31 19.42 20.12
C ILE A 436 25.89 20.83 20.12
N THR A 437 25.31 21.75 19.35
CA THR A 437 25.84 23.11 19.23
C THR A 437 25.52 24.00 20.43
N PHE A 438 24.37 23.80 21.10
CA PHE A 438 24.09 24.44 22.38
C PHE A 438 25.02 23.93 23.49
N PHE A 439 25.23 22.61 23.54
CA PHE A 439 26.21 22.01 24.46
C PHE A 439 27.61 22.59 24.25
N LEU A 440 28.02 22.75 22.99
CA LEU A 440 29.29 23.37 22.63
C LEU A 440 29.35 24.84 23.08
N ALA A 441 28.27 25.60 22.88
CA ALA A 441 28.17 26.99 23.32
C ALA A 441 28.35 27.12 24.85
N PHE A 442 27.64 26.29 25.61
CA PHE A 442 27.75 26.26 27.07
C PHE A 442 29.15 25.83 27.53
N SER A 443 29.72 24.80 26.90
CA SER A 443 31.06 24.32 27.21
C SER A 443 32.12 25.40 26.96
N ILE A 444 32.07 26.09 25.81
CA ILE A 444 33.00 27.19 25.50
C ILE A 444 32.92 28.28 26.56
N MET A 445 31.71 28.69 26.97
CA MET A 445 31.53 29.71 28.01
C MET A 445 32.15 29.27 29.34
N CYS A 446 31.93 28.03 29.77
CA CYS A 446 32.45 27.52 31.04
C CYS A 446 33.98 27.33 31.02
N PHE A 447 34.56 26.87 29.91
CA PHE A 447 36.03 26.75 29.78
C PHE A 447 36.73 28.11 29.62
N GLN A 448 36.02 29.13 29.15
CA GLN A 448 36.49 30.51 29.18
C GLN A 448 36.42 31.14 30.58
N SER A 449 35.71 30.53 31.54
CA SER A 449 35.71 31.00 32.92
C SER A 449 37.10 30.83 33.54
N LYS A 450 37.54 31.82 34.34
CA LYS A 450 38.82 31.74 35.06
C LYS A 450 38.74 30.90 36.34
N ASP A 451 37.59 30.28 36.63
CA ASP A 451 37.35 29.50 37.83
C ASP A 451 37.73 28.02 37.63
N LYS A 452 38.80 27.61 38.33
CA LYS A 452 39.33 26.24 38.27
C LYS A 452 38.33 25.21 38.82
N ALA A 453 37.46 25.58 39.76
CA ALA A 453 36.47 24.66 40.33
C ALA A 453 35.38 24.32 39.31
N THR A 454 34.86 25.32 38.61
CA THR A 454 33.85 25.15 37.56
C THR A 454 34.37 24.29 36.41
N ILE A 455 35.61 24.54 35.95
CA ILE A 455 36.27 23.72 34.92
C ILE A 455 36.41 22.26 35.36
N GLY A 456 36.83 22.01 36.60
CA GLY A 456 37.00 20.66 37.14
C GLY A 456 35.70 19.86 37.19
N ILE A 457 34.64 20.44 37.75
CA ILE A 457 33.31 19.81 37.85
C ILE A 457 32.76 19.50 36.46
N LEU A 458 32.83 20.46 35.54
CA LEU A 458 32.27 20.32 34.20
C LEU A 458 33.02 19.27 33.37
N THR A 459 34.35 19.22 33.46
CA THR A 459 35.17 18.21 32.78
C THR A 459 34.81 16.80 33.26
N PHE A 460 34.62 16.61 34.57
CA PHE A 460 34.19 15.32 35.12
C PHE A 460 32.78 14.93 34.67
N ALA A 461 31.83 15.87 34.69
CA ALA A 461 30.46 15.63 34.23
C ALA A 461 30.43 15.25 32.73
N TRP A 462 31.14 15.98 31.88
CA TRP A 462 31.19 15.71 30.45
C TRP A 462 31.89 14.41 30.09
N THR A 463 33.02 14.11 30.72
CA THR A 463 33.70 12.83 30.51
C THR A 463 32.81 11.65 30.91
N SER A 464 32.08 11.78 32.02
CA SER A 464 31.10 10.78 32.45
C SER A 464 29.97 10.61 31.44
N ILE A 465 29.38 11.70 30.94
CA ILE A 465 28.31 11.65 29.94
C ILE A 465 28.81 11.02 28.62
N VAL A 466 30.00 11.37 28.14
CA VAL A 466 30.58 10.78 26.92
C VAL A 466 30.83 9.28 27.11
N LEU A 467 31.35 8.86 28.26
CA LEU A 467 31.54 7.44 28.56
C LEU A 467 30.22 6.67 28.60
N LEU A 468 29.17 7.25 29.21
CA LEU A 468 27.83 6.67 29.22
C LEU A 468 27.23 6.59 27.81
N LEU A 469 27.38 7.63 26.98
CA LEU A 469 26.90 7.61 25.59
C LEU A 469 27.62 6.55 24.76
N LEU A 470 28.94 6.43 24.89
CA LEU A 470 29.73 5.39 24.22
C LEU A 470 29.31 3.99 24.68
N TRP A 471 28.96 3.83 25.96
CA TRP A 471 28.41 2.59 26.46
C TRP A 471 27.03 2.28 25.88
N CYS A 472 26.10 3.24 25.89
CA CYS A 472 24.76 3.08 25.29
C CYS A 472 24.84 2.73 23.80
N LEU A 473 25.70 3.42 23.04
CA LEU A 473 25.95 3.12 21.63
C LEU A 473 26.57 1.72 21.48
N SER A 474 27.53 1.33 22.33
CA SER A 474 28.09 -0.02 22.27
C SER A 474 27.07 -1.10 22.58
N ALA A 475 26.10 -0.83 23.45
CA ALA A 475 25.03 -1.77 23.82
C ALA A 475 24.00 -1.93 22.70
N SER A 476 23.72 -0.87 21.93
CA SER A 476 22.72 -0.93 20.85
C SER A 476 23.17 -1.73 19.62
N TYR A 477 24.47 -1.97 19.43
CA TYR A 477 25.03 -2.79 18.34
C TYR A 477 25.28 -4.26 18.75
N GLU A 478 24.69 -4.74 19.84
CA GLU A 478 24.84 -6.12 20.30
C GLU A 478 23.90 -7.09 19.55
N TYR A 479 24.42 -7.73 18.49
CA TYR A 479 23.73 -8.82 17.78
C TYR A 479 24.13 -10.24 18.27
N THR A 480 24.91 -10.33 19.34
CA THR A 480 25.44 -11.61 19.88
C THR A 480 24.96 -11.85 21.32
N VAL A 481 24.82 -13.12 21.70
CA VAL A 481 24.43 -13.57 23.05
C VAL A 481 25.26 -12.87 24.14
N TYR A 482 24.58 -12.29 25.12
CA TYR A 482 25.16 -11.49 26.21
C TYR A 482 25.88 -12.38 27.23
N GLU A 483 27.12 -12.78 26.95
CA GLU A 483 27.88 -13.62 27.89
C GLU A 483 28.92 -12.86 28.72
N THR A 484 29.42 -11.67 28.32
CA THR A 484 30.56 -11.03 29.02
C THR A 484 30.63 -9.49 29.01
N HIS A 485 31.30 -8.93 30.04
CA HIS A 485 31.49 -7.49 30.29
C HIS A 485 32.25 -6.74 29.17
N TRP A 486 31.85 -5.49 28.92
CA TRP A 486 32.30 -4.59 27.85
C TRP A 486 33.82 -4.49 27.66
N PHE A 487 34.60 -4.33 28.74
CA PHE A 487 36.08 -4.23 28.66
C PHE A 487 36.76 -5.52 28.16
N GLY A 488 36.15 -6.70 28.37
CA GLY A 488 36.73 -7.98 27.99
C GLY A 488 36.62 -8.32 26.49
N ARG A 489 35.82 -7.55 25.73
CA ARG A 489 35.47 -7.87 24.33
C ARG A 489 36.60 -7.55 23.35
N LYS A 490 37.18 -6.35 23.43
CA LYS A 490 38.31 -5.95 22.55
C LYS A 490 39.58 -6.77 22.83
N TYR A 491 39.83 -7.11 24.09
CA TYR A 491 40.95 -7.97 24.49
C TYR A 491 40.83 -9.38 23.89
N ARG A 492 39.62 -9.96 23.88
CA ARG A 492 39.39 -11.30 23.31
C ARG A 492 39.40 -11.31 21.79
N ALA A 493 38.81 -10.29 21.13
CA ALA A 493 38.90 -10.13 19.69
C ALA A 493 40.35 -9.98 19.21
N LEU A 494 41.16 -9.20 19.95
CA LEU A 494 42.59 -9.06 19.71
C LEU A 494 43.34 -10.38 19.99
N ARG A 495 43.03 -11.09 21.08
CA ARG A 495 43.60 -12.41 21.41
C ARG A 495 43.27 -13.46 20.35
N ASN A 496 42.04 -13.47 19.84
CA ASN A 496 41.60 -14.40 18.80
C ASN A 496 42.25 -14.06 17.46
N ALA A 497 42.36 -12.77 17.11
CA ALA A 497 43.07 -12.32 15.90
C ALA A 497 44.57 -12.61 15.96
N ILE A 498 45.19 -12.49 17.14
CA ILE A 498 46.59 -12.89 17.37
C ILE A 498 46.71 -14.42 17.29
N GLY A 499 45.78 -15.16 17.89
CA GLY A 499 45.75 -16.62 17.87
C GLY A 499 45.58 -17.21 16.47
N THR A 500 44.71 -16.64 15.63
CA THR A 500 44.54 -17.05 14.23
C THR A 500 45.75 -16.69 13.37
N ARG A 501 46.38 -15.54 13.59
CA ARG A 501 47.64 -15.18 12.92
C ARG A 501 48.81 -16.10 13.31
N LEU A 502 48.89 -16.52 14.57
CA LEU A 502 49.88 -17.49 15.03
C LEU A 502 49.64 -18.89 14.44
N LYS A 503 48.37 -19.34 14.39
CA LYS A 503 47.99 -20.62 13.78
C LYS A 503 48.22 -20.65 12.27
N ASN A 504 48.00 -19.54 11.58
CA ASN A 504 48.33 -19.43 10.15
C ASN A 504 49.85 -19.39 9.90
N ARG A 505 50.65 -18.83 10.82
CA ARG A 505 52.12 -18.89 10.73
C ARG A 505 52.66 -20.31 10.95
N SER A 506 52.09 -21.09 11.87
CA SER A 506 52.52 -22.47 12.08
C SER A 506 52.17 -23.38 10.90
N VAL A 507 51.01 -23.18 10.26
CA VAL A 507 50.62 -23.92 9.04
C VAL A 507 51.49 -23.55 7.83
N VAL A 508 52.03 -22.33 7.77
CA VAL A 508 52.98 -21.91 6.72
C VAL A 508 54.38 -22.47 6.98
N SER A 509 54.84 -22.61 8.23
CA SER A 509 56.13 -23.27 8.50
C SER A 509 56.08 -24.77 8.21
N GLU A 510 54.94 -25.42 8.49
CA GLU A 510 54.73 -26.85 8.20
C GLU A 510 54.60 -27.16 6.69
N ARG A 511 54.27 -26.16 5.85
CA ARG A 511 54.28 -26.29 4.37
C ARG A 511 55.60 -25.91 3.70
N LEU A 512 56.54 -25.28 4.42
CA LEU A 512 57.86 -24.94 3.90
C LEU A 512 58.91 -26.03 4.17
N GLU A 513 58.56 -27.08 4.92
CA GLU A 513 59.29 -28.35 4.96
C GLU A 513 58.53 -29.43 4.18
N PRO A 514 58.70 -29.49 2.86
CA PRO A 514 58.90 -30.79 2.23
C PRO A 514 60.10 -30.76 1.28
N ASP A 515 60.77 -31.92 1.16
CA ASP A 515 61.78 -32.27 0.15
C ASP A 515 63.26 -32.05 0.49
N SER A 516 63.72 -32.47 1.68
CA SER A 516 65.16 -32.77 1.90
C SER A 516 65.48 -34.23 2.25
N GLU A 517 64.51 -35.15 2.25
CA GLU A 517 64.74 -36.54 2.70
C GLU A 517 64.27 -37.65 1.72
N LYS A 518 64.05 -37.31 0.44
CA LYS A 518 63.79 -38.32 -0.62
C LYS A 518 64.73 -38.14 -1.81
N LEU A 519 66.03 -38.22 -1.58
CA LEU A 519 67.04 -38.35 -2.63
C LEU A 519 68.33 -38.94 -2.03
N LYS A 520 68.30 -40.23 -1.69
CA LYS A 520 69.47 -41.10 -1.59
C LYS A 520 69.02 -42.55 -1.46
N PHE A 521 69.72 -43.42 -2.21
CA PHE A 521 69.60 -44.88 -2.32
C PHE A 521 68.59 -45.43 -3.33
N SER A 522 69.07 -45.49 -4.58
CA SER A 522 68.78 -46.57 -5.52
C SER A 522 69.88 -46.60 -6.55
N ASP A 523 71.00 -47.28 -6.26
CA ASP A 523 71.85 -47.93 -7.26
C ASP A 523 72.94 -48.76 -6.54
N THR A 524 72.77 -50.09 -6.54
CA THR A 524 73.83 -51.08 -6.81
C THR A 524 73.26 -52.50 -6.68
N GLY A 525 73.47 -53.33 -7.71
CA GLY A 525 73.96 -54.70 -7.49
C GLY A 525 73.05 -55.86 -7.89
N CYS A 526 73.40 -56.48 -9.00
CA CYS A 526 72.83 -57.67 -9.61
C CYS A 526 73.47 -58.97 -9.03
N ILE A 527 72.82 -60.12 -9.29
CA ILE A 527 73.32 -61.52 -9.30
C ILE A 527 73.36 -62.27 -7.95
N ARG A 528 72.40 -63.18 -7.72
CA ARG A 528 72.53 -64.62 -8.01
C ARG A 528 71.18 -65.33 -8.01
#